data_AF-A0A166CHG5-F1
#
_entry.id   AF-A0A166CHG5-F1
#
_cell.length_a   1.000
_cell.length_b   1.000
_cell.length_c   1.000
_cell.angle_alpha   90.00
_cell.angle_beta   90.00
_cell.angle_gamma   90.00
#
_symmetry.space_group_name_H-M   'P 1'
#
loop_
_entity.id
_entity.type
_entity.pdbx_description
1 polymer ?
#
loop_
_entity_poly.entity_id
_entity_poly.type
_entity_poly.pdbx_seq_one_letter_code
_entity_poly.pdbx_strand_id
1 'polypeptide(L)'
;MKENIMSIDYDYKEDILFFQSPTKQKYEFSEFLDKSVVMDFNKNKIPMGLEILNASKVLKAKKYLLKKINTGDMYIKITEKKIELNIILTIKIHQRPTSIPINVIGDNNYHLPNSQTELAVASS
;
A
#
# COMPACT_ATOMS: atom_id res chain seq x y z
N MET A 1 0.84 -16.27 16.05
CA MET A 1 0.50 -15.80 14.69
C MET A 1 1.65 -14.92 14.24
N LYS A 2 2.27 -15.18 13.08
CA LYS A 2 3.17 -14.18 12.49
C LYS A 2 2.28 -13.03 12.01
N GLU A 3 2.46 -11.86 12.58
CA GLU A 3 1.78 -10.67 12.11
C GLU A 3 2.18 -10.42 10.65
N ASN A 4 1.20 -10.27 9.76
CA ASN A 4 1.43 -9.84 8.38
C ASN A 4 1.72 -8.33 8.37
N ILE A 5 2.87 -7.95 8.92
CA ILE A 5 3.32 -6.56 8.98
C ILE A 5 4.02 -6.24 7.67
N MET A 6 3.54 -5.24 6.93
CA MET A 6 4.23 -4.64 5.79
C MET A 6 5.16 -3.54 6.30
N SER A 7 6.41 -3.53 5.83
CA SER A 7 7.30 -2.39 6.03
C SER A 7 6.91 -1.25 5.12
N ILE A 8 6.99 -0.02 5.60
CA ILE A 8 6.77 1.19 4.80
C ILE A 8 8.07 1.98 4.64
N ASP A 9 8.32 2.46 3.43
CA ASP A 9 9.45 3.34 3.10
C ASP A 9 9.01 4.43 2.12
N TYR A 10 9.69 5.59 2.14
CA TYR A 10 9.36 6.73 1.30
C TYR A 10 10.59 7.29 0.58
N ASP A 11 10.61 7.18 -0.74
CA ASP A 11 11.59 7.86 -1.58
C ASP A 11 11.19 9.33 -1.77
N TYR A 12 11.94 10.21 -1.13
CA TYR A 12 11.75 11.65 -1.19
C TYR A 12 12.02 12.26 -2.57
N LYS A 13 13.01 11.71 -3.29
CA LYS A 13 13.47 12.21 -4.59
C LYS A 13 12.41 11.92 -5.64
N GLU A 14 11.98 10.66 -5.72
CA GLU A 14 11.01 10.20 -6.72
C GLU A 14 9.54 10.41 -6.28
N ASP A 15 9.29 10.78 -5.01
CA ASP A 15 7.95 10.93 -4.43
C ASP A 15 7.10 9.66 -4.47
N ILE A 16 7.72 8.54 -4.07
CA ILE A 16 7.08 7.21 -4.07
C ILE A 16 7.03 6.68 -2.65
N LEU A 17 5.85 6.21 -2.23
CA LEU A 17 5.64 5.52 -0.97
C LEU A 17 5.52 4.01 -1.23
N PHE A 18 6.43 3.24 -0.64
CA PHE A 18 6.51 1.80 -0.79
C PHE A 18 5.94 1.09 0.43
N PHE A 19 5.17 0.03 0.19
CA PHE A 19 4.78 -0.94 1.19
C PHE A 19 5.32 -2.29 0.73
N GLN A 20 6.05 -2.99 1.59
CA GLN A 20 6.75 -4.21 1.21
C GLN A 20 6.47 -5.31 2.21
N SER A 21 6.11 -6.49 1.72
CA SER A 21 6.03 -7.68 2.56
C SER A 21 7.43 -8.08 3.01
N PRO A 22 7.64 -8.43 4.29
CA PRO A 22 8.92 -8.96 4.78
C PRO A 22 9.21 -10.37 4.24
N THR A 23 8.25 -10.98 3.54
CA THR A 23 8.39 -12.33 3.02
C THR A 23 9.24 -12.35 1.75
N LYS A 24 10.21 -13.28 1.67
CA LYS A 24 11.07 -13.50 0.49
C LYS A 24 10.33 -14.19 -0.69
N GLN A 25 9.03 -13.99 -0.79
CA GLN A 25 8.27 -14.56 -1.90
C GLN A 25 8.76 -13.92 -3.20
N LYS A 26 8.79 -14.69 -4.29
CA LYS A 26 9.25 -14.19 -5.58
C LYS A 26 8.15 -13.37 -6.23
N TYR A 27 8.51 -12.15 -6.63
CA TYR A 27 7.74 -11.32 -7.56
C TYR A 27 7.35 -12.11 -8.82
N GLU A 28 6.15 -11.85 -9.33
CA GLU A 28 5.69 -12.35 -10.63
C GLU A 28 5.24 -11.22 -11.55
N PHE A 29 4.33 -10.36 -11.11
CA PHE A 29 3.79 -9.26 -11.92
C PHE A 29 3.29 -8.10 -11.06
N SER A 30 3.02 -6.98 -11.73
CA SER A 30 2.42 -5.78 -11.13
C SER A 30 1.12 -5.40 -11.86
N GLU A 31 0.15 -4.88 -11.11
CA GLU A 31 -1.10 -4.33 -11.66
C GLU A 31 -1.27 -2.87 -11.21
N PHE A 32 -1.59 -2.00 -12.17
CA PHE A 32 -1.98 -0.63 -11.88
C PHE A 32 -3.44 -0.63 -11.44
N LEU A 33 -3.69 -0.27 -10.18
CA LEU A 33 -5.06 -0.09 -9.70
C LEU A 33 -5.64 1.24 -10.21
N ASP A 34 -4.79 2.26 -10.32
CA ASP A 34 -5.07 3.51 -11.00
C ASP A 34 -3.77 4.15 -11.54
N LYS A 35 -3.79 5.45 -11.86
CA LYS A 35 -2.62 6.18 -12.37
C LYS A 35 -1.50 6.38 -11.35
N SER A 36 -1.77 6.17 -10.07
CA SER A 36 -0.87 6.49 -8.96
C SER A 36 -0.56 5.28 -8.08
N VAL A 37 -1.29 4.17 -8.20
CA VAL A 37 -1.12 3.00 -7.35
C VAL A 37 -0.81 1.76 -8.15
N VAL A 38 0.33 1.15 -7.83
CA VAL A 38 0.81 -0.11 -8.40
C VAL A 38 0.83 -1.15 -7.29
N MET A 39 0.27 -2.33 -7.55
CA MET A 39 0.28 -3.46 -6.62
C MET A 39 1.08 -4.62 -7.21
N ASP A 40 2.01 -5.16 -6.42
CA ASP A 40 2.83 -6.30 -6.80
C ASP A 40 2.26 -7.60 -6.28
N PHE A 41 2.34 -8.63 -7.10
CA PHE A 41 1.86 -9.97 -6.81
C PHE A 41 2.95 -11.01 -7.01
N ASN A 42 2.90 -12.05 -6.19
CA ASN A 42 3.75 -13.23 -6.34
C ASN A 42 3.10 -14.30 -7.24
N LYS A 43 3.84 -15.39 -7.48
CA LYS A 43 3.40 -16.56 -8.27
C LYS A 43 2.07 -17.21 -7.86
N ASN A 44 1.62 -16.94 -6.63
CA ASN A 44 0.36 -17.47 -6.09
C ASN A 44 -0.76 -16.42 -6.16
N LYS A 45 -0.55 -15.31 -6.88
CA LYS A 45 -1.46 -14.17 -6.99
C LYS A 45 -1.79 -13.50 -5.66
N ILE A 46 -0.88 -13.57 -4.69
CA ILE A 46 -1.03 -12.92 -3.38
C ILE A 46 -0.33 -11.55 -3.43
N PRO A 47 -0.99 -10.46 -2.98
CA PRO A 47 -0.36 -9.15 -2.85
C PRO A 47 0.89 -9.21 -1.98
N MET A 48 1.99 -8.61 -2.44
CA MET A 48 3.28 -8.62 -1.74
C MET A 48 3.92 -7.25 -1.60
N GLY A 49 3.49 -6.29 -2.41
CA GLY A 49 4.02 -4.95 -2.43
C GLY A 49 2.98 -3.96 -2.95
N LEU A 50 3.17 -2.70 -2.60
CA LEU A 50 2.38 -1.59 -3.11
C LEU A 50 3.27 -0.37 -3.28
N GLU A 51 3.11 0.34 -4.37
CA GLU A 51 3.74 1.63 -4.62
C GLU A 51 2.67 2.70 -4.83
N ILE A 52 2.81 3.82 -4.13
CA ILE A 52 2.01 5.03 -4.36
C ILE A 52 2.91 6.08 -4.98
N LEU A 53 2.73 6.30 -6.28
CA LEU A 53 3.41 7.31 -7.09
C LEU A 53 2.86 8.70 -6.78
N ASN A 54 3.70 9.74 -6.89
CA ASN A 54 3.34 11.11 -6.52
C ASN A 54 2.69 11.17 -5.12
N ALA A 55 3.23 10.43 -4.15
CA ALA A 55 2.59 10.21 -2.85
C ALA A 55 2.22 11.52 -2.15
N SER A 56 3.06 12.56 -2.24
CA SER A 56 2.75 13.87 -1.65
C SER A 56 1.45 14.49 -2.19
N LYS A 57 1.13 14.25 -3.47
CA LYS A 57 -0.11 14.71 -4.10
C LYS A 57 -1.30 13.84 -3.71
N VAL A 58 -1.13 12.52 -3.74
CA VAL A 58 -2.19 11.56 -3.37
C VAL A 58 -2.63 11.77 -1.92
N LEU A 59 -1.66 11.86 -1.01
CA LEU A 59 -1.90 12.02 0.43
C LEU A 59 -2.15 13.49 0.84
N LYS A 60 -2.04 14.44 -0.10
CA LYS A 60 -2.13 15.89 0.14
C LYS A 60 -1.25 16.37 1.30
N ALA A 61 -0.07 15.80 1.41
CA ALA A 61 0.87 16.03 2.51
C ALA A 61 2.22 16.50 1.97
N LYS A 62 2.91 17.35 2.73
CA LYS A 62 4.27 17.76 2.36
C LYS A 62 5.22 16.56 2.42
N LYS A 63 6.10 16.41 1.43
CA LYS A 63 7.05 15.27 1.33
C LYS A 63 7.78 14.93 2.64
N TYR A 64 8.22 15.93 3.41
CA TYR A 64 8.92 15.68 4.68
C TYR A 64 8.05 15.04 5.78
N LEU A 65 6.72 15.12 5.67
CA LEU A 65 5.79 14.45 6.58
C LEU A 65 5.65 12.96 6.21
N LEU A 66 5.83 12.60 4.94
CA LEU A 66 5.76 11.21 4.49
C LEU A 66 6.93 10.37 5.01
N LYS A 67 8.09 10.99 5.26
CA LYS A 67 9.20 10.36 6.01
C LYS A 67 8.86 10.04 7.48
N LYS A 68 7.73 10.52 7.99
CA LYS A 68 7.29 10.38 9.39
C LYS A 68 6.03 9.53 9.52
N ILE A 69 5.71 8.71 8.51
CA ILE A 69 4.66 7.70 8.65
C ILE A 69 5.17 6.66 9.64
N ASN A 70 4.38 6.39 10.67
CA ASN A 70 4.77 5.50 11.76
C ASN A 70 4.09 4.14 11.63
N THR A 71 2.78 4.15 11.38
CA THR A 71 1.96 2.95 11.33
C THR A 71 0.81 3.14 10.35
N GLY A 72 0.12 2.06 10.03
CA GLY A 72 -1.15 2.11 9.34
C GLY A 72 -1.80 0.74 9.25
N ASP A 73 -2.97 0.72 8.64
CA ASP A 73 -3.73 -0.49 8.35
C ASP A 73 -4.05 -0.50 6.86
N MET A 74 -3.95 -1.67 6.24
CA MET A 74 -4.24 -1.88 4.84
C MET A 74 -5.24 -3.01 4.68
N TYR A 75 -6.30 -2.74 3.94
CA TYR A 75 -7.33 -3.70 3.54
C TYR A 75 -7.36 -3.82 2.02
N ILE A 76 -7.23 -5.05 1.53
CA ILE A 76 -7.31 -5.39 0.11
C ILE A 76 -8.47 -6.36 -0.07
N LYS A 77 -9.38 -6.05 -0.98
CA LYS A 77 -10.47 -6.93 -1.38
C LYS A 77 -10.46 -7.13 -2.88
N ILE A 78 -10.28 -8.37 -3.29
CA ILE A 78 -10.29 -8.79 -4.69
C ILE A 78 -11.63 -9.49 -4.95
N THR A 79 -12.32 -9.02 -5.97
CA THR A 79 -13.54 -9.61 -6.52
C THR A 79 -13.31 -9.98 -7.97
N GLU A 80 -14.23 -10.73 -8.58
CA GLU A 80 -14.14 -11.12 -9.99
C GLU A 80 -13.91 -9.96 -10.96
N LYS A 81 -14.37 -8.75 -10.60
CA LYS A 81 -14.32 -7.56 -11.48
C LYS A 81 -13.38 -6.47 -11.00
N LYS A 82 -13.11 -6.39 -9.69
CA LYS A 82 -12.49 -5.21 -9.08
C LYS A 82 -11.49 -5.60 -8.00
N ILE A 83 -10.49 -4.75 -7.83
CA ILE A 83 -9.56 -4.75 -6.69
C ILE A 83 -9.81 -3.46 -5.91
N GLU A 84 -10.25 -3.60 -4.66
CA GLU A 84 -10.50 -2.51 -3.72
C GLU A 84 -9.33 -2.44 -2.74
N LEU A 85 -8.66 -1.28 -2.66
CA LEU A 85 -7.58 -1.01 -1.72
C LEU A 85 -7.99 0.13 -0.80
N ASN A 86 -7.93 -0.10 0.51
CA ASN A 86 -8.17 0.90 1.53
C ASN A 86 -6.98 0.90 2.49
N ILE A 87 -6.36 2.06 2.68
CA ILE A 87 -5.22 2.24 3.59
C ILE A 87 -5.54 3.39 4.53
N ILE A 88 -5.25 3.21 5.82
CA ILE A 88 -5.26 4.29 6.79
C ILE A 88 -3.85 4.41 7.36
N LEU A 89 -3.15 5.49 7.01
CA LEU A 89 -1.82 5.78 7.54
C LEU A 89 -1.91 6.73 8.71
N THR A 90 -1.06 6.54 9.72
CA THR A 90 -0.91 7.47 10.83
C THR A 90 0.43 8.21 10.72
N ILE A 91 0.36 9.53 10.62
CA ILE A 91 1.52 10.43 10.66
C ILE A 91 1.47 11.32 11.90
N LYS A 92 2.63 11.69 12.44
CA LYS A 92 2.73 12.68 13.52
C LYS A 92 2.91 14.09 12.97
N ILE A 93 1.87 14.92 13.04
CA ILE A 93 1.93 16.36 12.74
C ILE A 93 1.88 17.12 14.06
N HIS A 94 2.92 17.91 14.36
CA HIS A 94 3.03 18.67 15.63
C HIS A 94 2.75 17.81 16.87
N GLN A 95 3.30 16.58 16.89
CA GLN A 95 3.13 15.57 17.95
C GLN A 95 1.70 15.01 18.09
N ARG A 96 0.77 15.35 17.21
CA ARG A 96 -0.57 14.78 17.17
C ARG A 96 -0.65 13.70 16.08
N PRO A 97 -1.15 12.50 16.40
CA PRO A 97 -1.43 11.50 15.38
C PRO A 97 -2.53 12.03 14.45
N THR A 98 -2.29 11.93 13.15
CA THR A 98 -3.22 12.32 12.10
C THR A 98 -3.37 11.14 11.15
N SER A 99 -4.60 10.70 10.94
CA SER A 99 -4.93 9.62 10.02
C SER A 99 -5.10 10.17 8.60
N ILE A 100 -4.48 9.51 7.63
CA ILE A 100 -4.60 9.82 6.21
C ILE A 100 -5.21 8.59 5.51
N PRO A 101 -6.47 8.66 5.05
CA PRO A 101 -7.08 7.60 4.28
C PRO A 101 -6.63 7.63 2.82
N ILE A 102 -6.48 6.46 2.22
CA ILE A 102 -6.19 6.26 0.79
C ILE A 102 -7.13 5.15 0.31
N ASN A 103 -8.02 5.47 -0.63
CA ASN A 103 -8.98 4.52 -1.17
C ASN A 103 -8.84 4.50 -2.69
N VAL A 104 -8.59 3.32 -3.24
CA VAL A 104 -8.40 3.10 -4.68
C VAL A 104 -9.18 1.88 -5.11
N ILE A 105 -9.81 1.97 -6.29
CA ILE A 105 -10.53 0.87 -6.90
C ILE A 105 -10.01 0.71 -8.32
N GLY A 106 -9.40 -0.45 -8.59
CA GLY A 106 -8.95 -0.87 -9.91
C GLY A 106 -9.82 -1.97 -10.50
N ASP A 107 -9.70 -2.18 -11.80
CA ASP A 107 -10.24 -3.37 -12.48
C ASP A 107 -9.40 -4.60 -12.11
N ASN A 108 -10.03 -5.78 -12.01
CA ASN A 108 -9.32 -7.05 -11.86
C ASN A 108 -9.04 -7.64 -13.25
N ASN A 109 -8.02 -7.10 -13.94
CA ASN A 109 -7.76 -7.47 -15.34
C ASN A 109 -7.09 -8.84 -15.47
N TYR A 110 -6.44 -9.32 -14.41
CA TYR A 110 -5.72 -10.60 -14.39
C TYR A 110 -6.55 -11.77 -13.85
N HIS A 111 -7.86 -11.57 -13.65
CA HIS A 111 -8.77 -12.57 -13.10
C HIS A 111 -8.20 -13.21 -11.83
N LEU A 112 -7.72 -12.34 -10.93
CA LEU A 112 -7.23 -12.73 -9.62
C LEU A 112 -8.37 -13.38 -8.82
N PRO A 113 -8.07 -14.43 -8.01
CA PRO A 113 -9.08 -15.12 -7.23
C PRO A 113 -9.69 -14.18 -6.19
N ASN A 114 -10.96 -14.40 -5.86
CA ASN A 114 -11.63 -13.65 -4.81
C ASN A 114 -10.89 -13.83 -3.48
N SER A 115 -10.54 -12.72 -2.84
CA SER A 115 -9.84 -12.72 -1.56
C SER A 115 -10.12 -11.45 -0.77
N GLN A 116 -9.88 -11.54 0.54
CA GLN A 116 -9.81 -10.40 1.43
C GLN A 116 -8.56 -10.54 2.28
N THR A 117 -7.82 -9.44 2.45
CA THR A 117 -6.56 -9.43 3.18
C THR A 117 -6.46 -8.16 4.00
N GLU A 118 -6.15 -8.33 5.28
CA GLU A 118 -5.85 -7.27 6.23
C GLU A 118 -4.37 -7.36 6.62
N LEU A 119 -3.68 -6.24 6.53
CA LEU A 119 -2.24 -6.11 6.79
C LEU A 119 -2.02 -4.93 7.73
N ALA A 120 -1.20 -5.16 8.76
CA ALA A 120 -0.66 -4.06 9.54
C ALA A 120 0.50 -3.42 8.77
N VAL A 121 0.69 -2.11 8.90
CA VAL A 121 1.81 -1.38 8.31
C VAL A 121 2.60 -0.75 9.44
N ALA A 122 3.91 -0.93 9.42
CA ALA A 122 4.81 -0.28 10.36
C ALA A 122 6.07 0.21 9.64
N SER A 123 6.59 1.37 10.06
CA SER A 123 7.93 1.80 9.64
C SER A 123 8.96 0.83 10.19
N SER A 124 9.89 0.41 9.34
CA SER A 124 11.04 -0.42 9.71
C SER A 124 11.97 0.28 10.70
#